data_AF-A0A5K1CGI8-F1
#
_entry.id   AF-A0A5K1CGI8-F1
#
_cell.length_a   1.000
_cell.length_b   1.000
_cell.length_c   1.000
_cell.angle_alpha   90.00
_cell.angle_beta   90.00
_cell.angle_gamma   90.00
#
_symmetry.space_group_name_H-M   'P 1'
#
loop_
_entity.id
_entity.type
_entity.pdbx_description
1 polymer ?
#
loop_
_entity_poly.entity_id
_entity_poly.type
_entity_poly.pdbx_seq_one_letter_code
_entity_poly.pdbx_strand_id
1 'polypeptide(L)' 'AKPLIESKNVKELVDPSLQDNYDHCEMNWVMLTASLCVHHLAAARPTMSQ' A
#
# COMPACT_ATOMS: atom_id res chain seq x y z
N ALA A 1 -4.57 9.72 -2.16
CA ALA A 1 -3.91 8.46 -1.77
C ALA A 1 -4.41 7.27 -2.59
N LYS A 2 -5.70 6.88 -2.48
CA LYS A 2 -6.29 5.71 -3.16
C LYS A 2 -5.92 5.53 -4.66
N PRO A 3 -5.96 6.56 -5.53
CA PRO A 3 -5.56 6.39 -6.94
C PRO A 3 -4.08 6.03 -7.16
N LEU A 4 -3.18 6.44 -6.27
CA LEU A 4 -1.74 6.10 -6.35
C LEU A 4 -1.45 4.67 -5.85
N ILE A 5 -2.32 4.13 -4.98
CA ILE A 5 -2.23 2.74 -4.52
C ILE A 5 -2.82 1.80 -5.59
N GLU A 6 -3.82 2.25 -6.34
CA GLU A 6 -4.43 1.47 -7.41
C GLU A 6 -3.58 1.43 -8.70
N SER A 7 -2.73 2.45 -8.93
CA SER A 7 -1.80 2.47 -10.08
C SER A 7 -0.68 1.43 -9.98
N LYS A 8 -0.53 0.76 -8.83
CA LYS A 8 0.51 -0.25 -8.56
C LYS A 8 1.95 0.23 -8.80
N ASN A 9 2.16 1.55 -8.87
CA ASN A 9 3.48 2.12 -9.05
C ASN A 9 4.14 2.38 -7.69
N VAL A 10 4.89 1.39 -7.21
CA VAL A 10 5.58 1.45 -5.92
C VAL A 10 6.55 2.63 -5.85
N LYS A 11 7.28 2.94 -6.93
CA LYS A 11 8.29 4.03 -6.95
C LYS A 11 7.69 5.41 -6.74
N GLU A 12 6.43 5.63 -7.11
CA GLU A 12 5.72 6.90 -6.89
C GLU A 12 5.14 7.02 -5.47
N LEU A 13 5.04 5.89 -4.75
CA LEU A 13 4.43 5.82 -3.43
C LEU A 13 5.47 5.75 -2.30
N VAL A 14 6.64 5.17 -2.56
CA VAL A 14 7.73 5.04 -1.58
C VAL A 14 8.28 6.42 -1.22
N ASP A 15 8.68 6.57 0.04
CA ASP A 15 9.40 7.75 0.51
C ASP A 15 10.68 7.99 -0.32
N PRO A 16 10.87 9.16 -0.94
CA PRO A 16 12.06 9.45 -1.75
C PRO A 16 13.39 9.29 -1.01
N SER A 17 13.41 9.43 0.32
CA SER A 17 14.61 9.24 1.14
C SER A 17 15.07 7.79 1.21
N LEU A 18 14.16 6.83 1.01
CA LEU A 18 14.49 5.41 0.91
C LEU A 18 15.17 5.08 -0.42
N GLN A 19 15.06 5.95 -1.44
CA GLN A 19 15.55 5.67 -2.80
C GLN A 19 15.03 4.31 -3.28
N ASP A 20 15.88 3.39 -3.75
CA ASP A 20 15.52 1.99 -4.06
C ASP A 20 15.96 1.02 -2.94
N ASN A 21 16.14 1.52 -1.70
CA ASN A 21 16.53 0.71 -0.53
C ASN A 21 15.33 0.13 0.20
N TYR A 22 14.49 -0.62 -0.52
CA TYR A 22 13.36 -1.37 0.02
C TYR A 22 13.20 -2.68 -0.75
N ASP A 23 12.60 -3.69 -0.11
CA ASP A 23 12.28 -4.94 -0.80
C ASP A 23 11.00 -4.76 -1.63
N HIS A 24 11.11 -4.99 -2.95
CA HIS A 24 9.99 -4.85 -3.87
C HIS A 24 8.84 -5.84 -3.58
N CYS A 25 9.15 -7.03 -3.09
CA CYS A 25 8.13 -8.02 -2.70
C CYS A 25 7.39 -7.55 -1.45
N GLU A 26 8.09 -7.09 -0.43
CA GLU A 26 7.47 -6.54 0.79
C GLU A 26 6.59 -5.33 0.46
N MET A 27 7.07 -4.41 -0.38
CA MET A 27 6.27 -3.25 -0.78
C MET A 27 5.01 -3.61 -1.55
N ASN A 28 5.03 -4.69 -2.34
CA ASN A 28 3.83 -5.19 -2.98
C ASN A 28 2.79 -5.67 -1.95
N TRP A 29 3.22 -6.38 -0.90
CA TRP A 29 2.33 -6.78 0.20
C TRP A 29 1.77 -5.58 0.96
N VAL A 30 2.64 -4.63 1.31
CA VAL A 30 2.23 -3.39 2.00
C VAL A 30 1.20 -2.63 1.18
N MET A 31 1.38 -2.53 -0.14
CA MET A 31 0.45 -1.85 -1.04
C MET A 31 -0.92 -2.55 -1.09
N LEU A 32 -0.94 -3.88 -1.14
CA LEU A 32 -2.17 -4.67 -1.09
C LEU A 32 -2.92 -4.44 0.23
N THR A 33 -2.21 -4.56 1.36
CA THR A 33 -2.80 -4.32 2.69
C THR A 33 -3.31 -2.89 2.82
N ALA A 34 -2.55 -1.89 2.38
CA ALA A 34 -2.95 -0.49 2.40
C ALA A 34 -4.23 -0.26 1.57
N SER A 35 -4.35 -0.89 0.40
CA SER A 35 -5.55 -0.80 -0.45
C SER A 35 -6.81 -1.29 0.26
N LEU A 36 -6.70 -2.41 0.99
CA LEU A 36 -7.79 -2.95 1.80
C LEU A 36 -8.14 -2.03 2.98
N CYS A 37 -7.14 -1.49 3.68
CA CYS A 37 -7.34 -0.58 4.82
C CYS A 37 -8.01 0.75 4.45
N VAL A 38 -7.76 1.29 3.25
CA VAL A 38 -8.36 2.55 2.79
C VAL A 38 -9.68 2.34 2.03
N HIS A 39 -10.27 1.15 2.10
CA HIS A 39 -11.52 0.84 1.42
C HIS A 39 -12.65 1.78 1.90
N HIS A 40 -13.53 2.19 0.98
CA HIS A 40 -14.58 3.17 1.29
C HIS A 40 -15.61 2.62 2.28
N LEU A 41 -15.98 1.34 2.14
CA LEU A 41 -16.82 0.64 3.10
C LEU A 41 -15.99 0.20 4.31
N ALA A 42 -16.36 0.67 5.50
CA ALA A 42 -15.70 0.30 6.75
C ALA A 42 -15.75 -1.21 7.02
N ALA A 43 -16.86 -1.87 6.69
CA ALA A 43 -17.04 -3.32 6.87
C ALA A 43 -16.13 -4.18 5.98
N ALA A 44 -15.56 -3.60 4.92
CA ALA A 44 -14.61 -4.29 4.03
C ALA A 44 -13.15 -4.03 4.40
N ARG A 45 -12.88 -3.14 5.38
CA ARG A 45 -11.53 -2.90 5.89
C ARG A 45 -11.15 -4.05 6.83
N PRO A 46 -9.91 -4.54 6.76
CA PRO A 46 -9.47 -5.57 7.68
C PRO A 46 -9.34 -5.02 9.11
N THR A 47 -9.45 -5.92 10.08
CA THR A 47 -9.07 -5.69 11.48
C THR A 47 -7.55 -5.80 11.63
N MET A 48 -6.98 -5.20 12.67
CA MET A 48 -5.53 -5.26 12.93
C MET A 48 -4.99 -6.67 13.22
N SER A 49 -5.87 -7.63 13.53
CA SER A 49 -5.51 -9.02 13.80
C SER A 49 -5.60 -9.94 12.58
N GLN A 50 -6.05 -9.42 11.43
CA GLN A 50 -5.95 -10.12 10.15
C GLN A 50 -4.55 -9.99 9.59
#